data_AF-A0A1Z4RCN6-F1
#
_entry.id   AF-A0A1Z4RCN6-F1
#
_cell.length_a   1.000
_cell.length_b   1.000
_cell.length_c   1.000
_cell.angle_alpha   90.00
_cell.angle_beta   90.00
_cell.angle_gamma   90.00
#
_symmetry.space_group_name_H-M   'P 1'
#
loop_
_entity.id
_entity.type
_entity.pdbx_description
1 polymer ?
#
loop_
_entity_poly.entity_id
_entity_poly.type
_entity_poly.pdbx_seq_one_letter_code
_entity_poly.pdbx_strand_id
1 'polypeptide(L)'
;MKGKQNKRSKARTNPAGFGKSSNNSNIIQENRDFLNNPLLLTSNPINAEIDDWEQEIEGGAIEDELNSNPEGENISHLTIPTAAQQNPSLTQNIDNQIESVDVNSNNGNIISIQKGKEYLKSPHKIHIIDGEKGGAGKSFVSRALIEYCQFKELDIAIVDADNSNQDITKLYDCVVPAFFSDDEKQIKHADKIFYLAFERSVILNLPAQVYTNVTNWIQRNSLVELGKENSISFVKWFICTGSIDSVNFFLQSLEDLGNDIPHVFVRNMGLCDDWKYIEEMPEFQDAESKYKFITIDFPKFPFWERNTIDRLGITFNESLQHPELKVVSRQRVKNFLSQAYKAFDDTELIS
;
A
#
# COMPACT_ATOMS: atom_id res chain seq x y z
N MET A 1 23.25 56.71 -32.12
CA MET A 1 24.54 55.99 -32.03
C MET A 1 24.46 54.95 -30.93
N LYS A 2 24.76 53.67 -31.27
CA LYS A 2 25.19 52.52 -30.42
C LYS A 2 24.30 52.15 -29.20
N GLY A 3 23.86 50.91 -28.99
CA GLY A 3 24.08 49.64 -29.66
C GLY A 3 23.29 48.52 -28.96
N LYS A 4 22.76 47.58 -29.75
CA LYS A 4 22.13 46.33 -29.32
C LYS A 4 23.15 45.41 -28.64
N GLN A 5 22.76 44.70 -27.59
CA GLN A 5 23.38 43.43 -27.22
C GLN A 5 22.32 42.35 -26.99
N ASN A 6 22.28 41.42 -27.94
CA ASN A 6 21.72 40.08 -27.82
C ASN A 6 22.51 39.30 -26.76
N LYS A 7 21.82 38.55 -25.89
CA LYS A 7 22.42 37.38 -25.23
C LYS A 7 21.65 36.12 -25.59
N ARG A 8 22.44 35.18 -26.10
CA ARG A 8 22.11 33.92 -26.75
C ARG A 8 21.48 32.92 -25.78
N SER A 9 20.45 32.25 -26.25
CA SER A 9 19.97 30.95 -25.78
C SER A 9 21.09 29.91 -25.88
N LYS A 10 21.37 29.20 -24.78
CA LYS A 10 22.17 27.97 -24.79
C LYS A 10 21.22 26.78 -24.87
N ALA A 11 21.23 26.12 -26.02
CA ALA A 11 20.67 24.79 -26.19
C ALA A 11 21.43 23.82 -25.26
N ARG A 12 20.69 23.08 -24.42
CA ARG A 12 21.23 21.91 -23.72
C ARG A 12 21.08 20.72 -24.65
N THR A 13 22.21 20.13 -24.99
CA THR A 13 22.34 18.87 -25.73
C THR A 13 21.90 17.71 -24.84
N ASN A 14 20.88 16.96 -25.28
CA ASN A 14 20.54 15.65 -24.72
C ASN A 14 21.69 14.66 -24.99
N PRO A 15 22.17 13.90 -23.99
CA PRO A 15 22.91 12.68 -24.28
C PRO A 15 21.94 11.59 -24.71
N ALA A 16 22.42 10.80 -25.67
CA ALA A 16 21.69 9.81 -26.44
C ALA A 16 21.09 8.68 -25.61
N GLY A 17 20.00 8.11 -26.14
CA GLY A 17 19.21 7.07 -25.52
C GLY A 17 19.97 5.76 -25.28
N PHE A 18 19.73 5.21 -24.10
CA PHE A 18 19.90 3.78 -23.84
C PHE A 18 18.59 3.08 -24.19
N GLY A 19 18.66 2.15 -25.15
CA GLY A 19 17.55 1.28 -25.51
C GLY A 19 17.11 0.45 -24.30
N LYS A 20 15.93 0.74 -23.78
CA LYS A 20 15.17 -0.14 -22.89
C LYS A 20 14.40 -1.12 -23.77
N SER A 21 14.65 -2.44 -23.64
CA SER A 21 13.55 -3.42 -23.84
C SER A 21 13.83 -4.87 -23.44
N SER A 22 15.06 -5.35 -23.17
CA SER A 22 15.27 -6.81 -23.05
C SER A 22 15.63 -7.38 -21.67
N ASN A 23 15.87 -6.56 -20.64
CA ASN A 23 16.38 -7.06 -19.35
C ASN A 23 15.43 -6.89 -18.14
N ASN A 24 14.26 -6.25 -18.28
CA ASN A 24 13.40 -5.96 -17.13
C ASN A 24 12.75 -7.21 -16.50
N SER A 25 12.44 -8.25 -17.28
CA SER A 25 11.74 -9.45 -16.77
C SER A 25 12.60 -10.27 -15.80
N ASN A 26 13.88 -10.48 -16.11
CA ASN A 26 14.78 -11.24 -15.24
C ASN A 26 15.08 -10.48 -13.93
N ILE A 27 15.13 -9.14 -13.99
CA ILE A 27 15.40 -8.29 -12.84
C ILE A 27 14.21 -8.25 -11.87
N ILE A 28 12.98 -8.15 -12.41
CA ILE A 28 11.76 -8.26 -11.60
C ILE A 28 11.72 -9.64 -10.93
N GLN A 29 12.12 -10.69 -11.63
CA GLN A 29 12.16 -12.05 -11.07
C GLN A 29 13.20 -12.18 -9.93
N GLU A 30 14.43 -11.70 -10.09
CA GLU A 30 15.45 -11.74 -9.02
C GLU A 30 15.05 -10.93 -7.78
N ASN A 31 14.46 -9.74 -7.98
CA ASN A 31 13.93 -8.95 -6.88
C ASN A 31 12.75 -9.64 -6.21
N ARG A 32 11.92 -10.34 -6.99
CA ARG A 32 10.81 -11.14 -6.47
C ARG A 32 11.29 -12.29 -5.58
N ASP A 33 12.29 -13.04 -6.05
CA ASP A 33 12.83 -14.18 -5.32
C ASP A 33 13.41 -13.76 -3.96
N PHE A 34 14.08 -12.60 -3.90
CA PHE A 34 14.56 -12.05 -2.63
C PHE A 34 13.42 -11.63 -1.69
N LEU A 35 12.41 -10.91 -2.21
CA LEU A 35 11.29 -10.45 -1.39
C LEU A 35 10.42 -11.62 -0.89
N ASN A 36 10.34 -12.71 -1.66
CA ASN A 36 9.67 -13.95 -1.27
C ASN A 36 10.50 -14.80 -0.28
N ASN A 37 11.83 -14.68 -0.30
CA ASN A 37 12.70 -15.46 0.58
C ASN A 37 13.96 -14.67 1.02
N PRO A 38 13.85 -13.83 2.07
CA PRO A 38 14.94 -12.95 2.50
C PRO A 38 16.20 -13.68 2.98
N LEU A 39 16.10 -14.98 3.30
CA LEU A 39 17.17 -15.79 3.90
C LEU A 39 18.02 -16.58 2.89
N LEU A 40 17.72 -16.56 1.59
CA LEU A 40 18.34 -17.49 0.61
C LEU A 40 19.51 -16.94 -0.23
N LEU A 41 20.06 -15.77 0.08
CA LEU A 41 21.21 -15.22 -0.66
C LEU A 41 22.46 -15.08 0.22
N THR A 42 22.96 -16.21 0.72
CA THR A 42 24.32 -16.35 1.27
C THR A 42 25.01 -17.59 0.68
N SER A 43 25.15 -17.66 -0.64
CA SER A 43 26.08 -18.62 -1.24
C SER A 43 26.67 -18.10 -2.55
N ASN A 44 27.55 -17.11 -2.43
CA ASN A 44 28.67 -16.96 -3.36
C ASN A 44 29.85 -16.33 -2.61
N PRO A 45 31.01 -17.00 -2.51
CA PRO A 45 32.16 -16.44 -1.83
C PRO A 45 32.76 -15.34 -2.69
N ILE A 46 32.59 -14.07 -2.27
CA ILE A 46 33.38 -12.98 -2.80
C ILE A 46 34.71 -12.99 -2.02
N ASN A 47 35.76 -13.48 -2.67
CA ASN A 47 37.14 -13.17 -2.28
C ASN A 47 37.36 -11.68 -2.51
N ALA A 48 37.15 -10.89 -1.46
CA ALA A 48 37.67 -9.53 -1.36
C ALA A 48 38.55 -9.50 -0.11
N GLU A 49 39.82 -9.17 -0.31
CA GLU A 49 40.76 -8.88 0.76
C GLU A 49 40.13 -7.85 1.70
N ILE A 50 39.96 -8.24 2.96
CA ILE A 50 39.48 -7.38 4.04
C ILE A 50 40.71 -6.59 4.49
N ASP A 51 40.78 -5.32 4.11
CA ASP A 51 41.68 -4.39 4.80
C ASP A 51 41.15 -4.18 6.22
N ASP A 52 42.05 -4.38 7.16
CA ASP A 52 41.90 -4.37 8.61
C ASP A 52 41.77 -2.92 9.10
N TRP A 53 40.59 -2.54 9.61
CA TRP A 53 40.33 -1.23 10.23
C TRP A 53 39.95 -1.41 11.70
N GLU A 54 40.86 -1.97 12.49
CA GLU A 54 40.82 -1.92 13.97
C GLU A 54 42.16 -1.46 14.54
N GLN A 55 42.49 -0.18 14.42
CA GLN A 55 43.43 0.48 15.34
C GLN A 55 43.03 1.94 15.57
N GLU A 56 42.31 2.19 16.66
CA GLU A 56 42.49 3.36 17.52
C GLU A 56 41.69 3.13 18.82
N ILE A 57 42.33 2.46 19.78
CA ILE A 57 41.96 2.52 21.21
C ILE A 57 43.06 3.34 21.90
N GLU A 58 42.66 4.34 22.69
CA GLU A 58 43.19 4.71 24.02
C GLU A 58 42.54 6.05 24.43
N GLY A 59 41.98 6.28 25.62
CA GLY A 59 41.85 5.55 26.88
C GLY A 59 40.86 6.35 27.78
N GLY A 60 40.44 5.96 28.98
CA GLY A 60 40.75 4.83 29.84
C GLY A 60 39.93 4.90 31.15
N ALA A 61 40.02 3.80 31.93
CA ALA A 61 39.84 3.63 33.40
C ALA A 61 38.51 4.03 34.09
N ILE A 62 37.94 3.34 35.09
CA ILE A 62 38.22 2.10 35.87
C ILE A 62 36.89 1.70 36.58
N GLU A 63 36.75 0.38 36.75
CA GLU A 63 36.03 -0.52 37.67
C GLU A 63 35.17 0.00 38.86
N ASP A 64 34.09 -0.73 39.16
CA ASP A 64 33.96 -1.49 40.42
C ASP A 64 32.87 -2.60 40.33
N GLU A 65 33.12 -3.68 41.05
CA GLU A 65 32.62 -5.04 40.86
C GLU A 65 31.79 -5.53 42.09
N LEU A 66 31.04 -6.64 41.92
CA LEU A 66 30.73 -7.72 42.89
C LEU A 66 29.28 -7.92 43.44
N ASN A 67 28.72 -9.07 43.00
CA ASN A 67 28.13 -10.22 43.74
C ASN A 67 26.93 -10.00 44.71
N SER A 68 25.95 -10.90 44.91
CA SER A 68 25.89 -12.37 44.82
C SER A 68 24.42 -12.89 44.99
N ASN A 69 24.09 -14.02 44.36
CA ASN A 69 23.02 -14.99 44.73
C ASN A 69 23.48 -15.87 45.93
N PRO A 70 22.71 -16.81 46.59
CA PRO A 70 21.77 -17.77 45.97
C PRO A 70 20.64 -18.41 46.88
N GLU A 71 20.01 -19.48 46.35
CA GLU A 71 19.30 -20.64 46.99
C GLU A 71 17.83 -20.48 47.48
N GLY A 72 16.90 -21.43 47.31
CA GLY A 72 16.93 -22.82 46.77
C GLY A 72 15.54 -23.50 46.67
N GLU A 73 15.51 -24.66 45.98
CA GLU A 73 14.77 -25.95 46.15
C GLU A 73 13.35 -26.00 46.82
N ASN A 74 12.37 -26.90 46.56
CA ASN A 74 12.34 -28.29 46.08
C ASN A 74 10.87 -28.78 45.78
N ILE A 75 10.69 -29.54 44.68
CA ILE A 75 9.92 -30.78 44.36
C ILE A 75 8.64 -31.24 45.16
N SER A 76 7.56 -31.63 44.44
CA SER A 76 6.89 -32.99 44.43
C SER A 76 5.51 -32.98 43.71
N HIS A 77 5.32 -33.77 42.64
CA HIS A 77 4.52 -35.03 42.50
C HIS A 77 3.03 -34.92 42.97
N LEU A 78 1.96 -35.40 42.30
CA LEU A 78 1.72 -36.66 41.59
C LEU A 78 0.26 -36.72 41.02
N THR A 79 0.05 -37.52 39.96
CA THR A 79 -1.16 -38.31 39.55
C THR A 79 -2.32 -37.75 38.70
N ILE A 80 -2.56 -38.48 37.60
CA ILE A 80 -3.76 -38.59 36.73
C ILE A 80 -4.58 -39.81 37.21
N PRO A 81 -5.92 -39.92 36.99
CA PRO A 81 -6.44 -40.74 35.87
C PRO A 81 -7.72 -40.23 35.16
N THR A 82 -7.78 -40.45 33.82
CA THR A 82 -8.88 -40.99 32.94
C THR A 82 -10.37 -40.67 33.24
N ALA A 83 -11.32 -40.42 32.32
CA ALA A 83 -11.56 -40.94 30.96
C ALA A 83 -12.75 -40.22 30.24
N ALA A 84 -12.90 -40.52 28.94
CA ALA A 84 -14.14 -40.65 28.13
C ALA A 84 -14.73 -39.46 27.32
N GLN A 85 -14.39 -39.48 26.02
CA GLN A 85 -15.25 -39.43 24.81
C GLN A 85 -16.65 -38.76 24.86
N GLN A 86 -16.92 -37.80 23.95
CA GLN A 86 -17.68 -38.00 22.70
C GLN A 86 -17.79 -36.68 21.88
N ASN A 87 -18.08 -36.85 20.59
CA ASN A 87 -17.73 -36.02 19.41
C ASN A 87 -18.87 -35.07 18.94
N PRO A 88 -18.67 -34.25 17.88
CA PRO A 88 -19.26 -32.92 17.70
C PRO A 88 -20.54 -32.86 16.85
N SER A 89 -21.28 -31.75 16.99
CA SER A 89 -22.49 -31.43 16.21
C SER A 89 -22.18 -30.76 14.87
N LEU A 90 -22.93 -31.23 13.87
CA LEU A 90 -22.88 -30.96 12.43
C LEU A 90 -23.35 -29.54 12.06
N THR A 91 -22.62 -28.88 11.16
CA THR A 91 -23.09 -27.73 10.37
C THR A 91 -23.64 -28.25 9.04
N GLN A 92 -24.88 -27.87 8.71
CA GLN A 92 -25.59 -28.28 7.50
C GLN A 92 -25.13 -27.44 6.30
N ASN A 93 -24.76 -28.13 5.21
CA ASN A 93 -24.56 -27.56 3.89
C ASN A 93 -25.91 -27.21 3.27
N ILE A 94 -26.02 -25.99 2.73
CA ILE A 94 -27.15 -25.55 1.91
C ILE A 94 -26.83 -25.92 0.46
N ASP A 95 -27.33 -27.07 0.01
CA ASP A 95 -27.43 -27.41 -1.41
C ASP A 95 -28.73 -26.78 -1.95
N ASN A 96 -28.62 -25.76 -2.80
CA ASN A 96 -29.76 -25.22 -3.54
C ASN A 96 -30.14 -26.16 -4.68
N GLN A 97 -31.21 -26.94 -4.49
CA GLN A 97 -31.95 -27.58 -5.58
C GLN A 97 -32.80 -26.51 -6.29
N ILE A 98 -32.60 -26.34 -7.59
CA ILE A 98 -33.52 -25.57 -8.45
C ILE A 98 -34.44 -26.58 -9.12
N GLU A 99 -35.70 -26.62 -8.68
CA GLU A 99 -36.78 -27.30 -9.39
C GLU A 99 -37.11 -26.57 -10.70
N SER A 100 -37.09 -27.30 -11.81
CA SER A 100 -37.59 -26.81 -13.10
C SER A 100 -39.12 -26.77 -13.08
N VAL A 101 -39.70 -25.58 -13.28
CA VAL A 101 -41.14 -25.40 -13.48
C VAL A 101 -41.45 -25.61 -14.96
N ASP A 102 -42.13 -26.72 -15.29
CA ASP A 102 -42.67 -26.95 -16.63
C ASP A 102 -43.97 -26.15 -16.81
N VAL A 103 -43.93 -25.12 -17.67
CA VAL A 103 -45.13 -24.44 -18.17
C VAL A 103 -45.46 -24.98 -19.56
N ASN A 104 -46.46 -25.84 -19.64
CA ASN A 104 -46.99 -26.34 -20.91
C ASN A 104 -47.80 -25.23 -21.62
N SER A 105 -47.32 -24.79 -22.78
CA SER A 105 -48.14 -24.06 -23.75
C SER A 105 -48.03 -24.72 -25.12
N ASN A 106 -49.17 -25.21 -25.60
CA ASN A 106 -49.35 -25.80 -26.93
C ASN A 106 -49.08 -24.75 -28.01
N ASN A 107 -47.88 -24.78 -28.59
CA ASN A 107 -47.61 -24.63 -30.03
C ASN A 107 -46.08 -24.68 -30.24
N GLY A 108 -45.63 -25.66 -31.01
CA GLY A 108 -44.24 -26.09 -31.12
C GLY A 108 -43.28 -25.09 -31.77
N ASN A 109 -42.82 -24.12 -30.98
CA ASN A 109 -41.55 -23.41 -31.20
C ASN A 109 -40.78 -23.38 -29.88
N ILE A 110 -39.76 -24.24 -29.76
CA ILE A 110 -38.79 -24.16 -28.67
C ILE A 110 -37.89 -22.96 -28.96
N ILE A 111 -38.21 -21.81 -28.36
CA ILE A 111 -37.28 -20.69 -28.29
C ILE A 111 -36.23 -21.09 -27.25
N SER A 112 -35.06 -21.52 -27.71
CA SER A 112 -33.90 -21.67 -26.85
C SER A 112 -33.40 -20.28 -26.47
N ILE A 113 -33.91 -19.74 -25.36
CA ILE A 113 -33.31 -18.59 -24.71
C ILE A 113 -32.00 -19.10 -24.10
N GLN A 114 -30.90 -18.94 -24.83
CA GLN A 114 -29.57 -19.05 -24.25
C GLN A 114 -29.45 -17.91 -23.23
N LYS A 115 -29.71 -18.20 -21.96
CA LYS A 115 -29.26 -17.37 -20.84
C LYS A 115 -27.76 -17.18 -21.05
N GLY A 116 -27.36 -15.95 -21.39
CA GLY A 116 -25.96 -15.60 -21.52
C GLY A 116 -25.22 -16.05 -20.26
N LYS A 117 -24.06 -16.67 -20.42
CA LYS A 117 -23.15 -16.89 -19.29
C LYS A 117 -22.94 -15.53 -18.64
N GLU A 118 -23.46 -15.33 -17.42
CA GLU A 118 -23.00 -14.27 -16.55
C GLU A 118 -21.51 -14.56 -16.31
N TYR A 119 -20.66 -13.84 -17.02
CA TYR A 119 -19.26 -13.75 -16.64
C TYR A 119 -19.27 -13.02 -15.31
N LEU A 120 -19.11 -13.77 -14.21
CA LEU A 120 -18.87 -13.19 -12.90
C LEU A 120 -17.68 -12.26 -13.06
N LYS A 121 -17.96 -10.95 -12.99
CA LYS A 121 -16.96 -9.92 -13.18
C LYS A 121 -15.96 -10.05 -12.02
N SER A 122 -14.68 -10.09 -12.33
CA SER A 122 -13.65 -10.09 -11.28
C SER A 122 -13.87 -8.87 -10.39
N PRO A 123 -13.90 -9.03 -9.06
CA PRO A 123 -14.11 -7.89 -8.18
C PRO A 123 -12.92 -6.93 -8.31
N HIS A 124 -13.19 -5.67 -8.63
CA HIS A 124 -12.17 -4.63 -8.70
C HIS A 124 -12.27 -3.71 -7.50
N LYS A 125 -11.13 -3.11 -7.12
CA LYS A 125 -11.04 -2.23 -5.96
C LYS A 125 -10.49 -0.88 -6.34
N ILE A 126 -11.08 0.19 -5.79
CA ILE A 126 -10.53 1.53 -5.84
C ILE A 126 -9.85 1.79 -4.49
N HIS A 127 -8.52 1.72 -4.49
CA HIS A 127 -7.67 2.04 -3.35
C HIS A 127 -7.40 3.54 -3.31
N ILE A 128 -8.13 4.24 -2.45
CA ILE A 128 -8.00 5.68 -2.22
C ILE A 128 -6.87 5.91 -1.21
N ILE A 129 -5.79 6.55 -1.63
CA ILE A 129 -4.67 6.93 -0.77
C ILE A 129 -4.89 8.37 -0.30
N ASP A 130 -5.38 8.51 0.93
CA ASP A 130 -5.81 9.77 1.54
C ASP A 130 -4.92 10.15 2.73
N GLY A 131 -5.04 11.37 3.24
CA GLY A 131 -4.24 11.94 4.31
C GLY A 131 -4.23 13.45 4.14
N GLU A 132 -5.18 14.14 4.76
CA GLU A 132 -5.51 15.54 4.49
C GLU A 132 -4.36 16.54 4.69
N LYS A 133 -3.35 16.18 5.50
CA LYS A 133 -2.16 17.03 5.71
C LYS A 133 -1.21 16.96 4.51
N GLY A 134 -0.73 18.12 4.08
CA GLY A 134 0.44 18.23 3.20
C GLY A 134 1.65 17.57 3.85
N GLY A 135 2.40 16.77 3.09
CA GLY A 135 3.57 16.04 3.62
C GLY A 135 3.25 14.81 4.46
N ALA A 136 1.99 14.35 4.54
CA ALA A 136 1.64 13.15 5.30
C ALA A 136 2.26 11.84 4.78
N GLY A 137 2.75 11.83 3.53
CA GLY A 137 3.39 10.68 2.91
C GLY A 137 2.52 9.95 1.87
N LYS A 138 1.39 10.53 1.43
CA LYS A 138 0.47 9.92 0.43
C LYS A 138 1.17 9.41 -0.83
N SER A 139 1.93 10.26 -1.52
CA SER A 139 2.67 9.86 -2.72
C SER A 139 3.72 8.80 -2.42
N PHE A 140 4.33 8.84 -1.23
CA PHE A 140 5.35 7.87 -0.83
C PHE A 140 4.76 6.48 -0.57
N VAL A 141 3.61 6.41 0.12
CA VAL A 141 2.85 5.17 0.31
C VAL A 141 2.30 4.67 -1.02
N SER A 142 1.78 5.56 -1.88
CA SER A 142 1.31 5.22 -3.22
C SER A 142 2.40 4.57 -4.06
N ARG A 143 3.64 5.11 -4.06
CA ARG A 143 4.81 4.51 -4.73
C ARG A 143 5.05 3.07 -4.25
N ALA A 144 5.05 2.85 -2.93
CA ALA A 144 5.25 1.51 -2.37
C ALA A 144 4.12 0.55 -2.74
N LEU A 145 2.86 1.02 -2.72
CA LEU A 145 1.69 0.21 -3.09
C LEU A 145 1.68 -0.15 -4.58
N ILE A 146 2.04 0.80 -5.46
CA ILE A 146 2.21 0.56 -6.90
C ILE A 146 3.24 -0.55 -7.11
N GLU A 147 4.40 -0.45 -6.47
CA GLU A 147 5.46 -1.45 -6.65
C GLU A 147 5.10 -2.79 -6.00
N TYR A 148 4.32 -2.81 -4.91
CA TYR A 148 3.74 -4.02 -4.34
C TYR A 148 2.82 -4.72 -5.36
N CYS A 149 1.92 -3.98 -6.02
CA CYS A 149 1.04 -4.52 -7.04
C CYS A 149 1.84 -5.05 -8.25
N GLN A 150 2.89 -4.35 -8.68
CA GLN A 150 3.80 -4.83 -9.73
C GLN A 150 4.54 -6.10 -9.31
N PHE A 151 4.98 -6.17 -8.05
CA PHE A 151 5.62 -7.35 -7.47
C PHE A 151 4.67 -8.56 -7.45
N LYS A 152 3.40 -8.35 -7.11
CA LYS A 152 2.33 -9.38 -7.12
C LYS A 152 1.72 -9.64 -8.50
N GLU A 153 2.18 -8.95 -9.55
CA GLU A 153 1.64 -9.03 -10.92
C GLU A 153 0.16 -8.63 -11.05
N LEU A 154 -0.33 -7.75 -10.18
CA LEU A 154 -1.72 -7.31 -10.20
C LEU A 154 -1.95 -6.31 -11.34
N ASP A 155 -3.03 -6.50 -12.10
CA ASP A 155 -3.47 -5.51 -13.09
C ASP A 155 -4.15 -4.35 -12.39
N ILE A 156 -3.45 -3.23 -12.30
CA ILE A 156 -3.91 -2.04 -11.58
C ILE A 156 -3.71 -0.78 -12.43
N ALA A 157 -4.74 0.04 -12.51
CA ALA A 157 -4.64 1.38 -13.06
C ALA A 157 -4.10 2.34 -12.00
N ILE A 158 -3.16 3.21 -12.39
CA ILE A 158 -2.60 4.22 -11.51
C ILE A 158 -3.24 5.56 -11.85
N VAL A 159 -3.87 6.18 -10.87
CA VAL A 159 -4.46 7.51 -10.98
C VAL A 159 -3.75 8.47 -10.03
N ASP A 160 -3.30 9.59 -10.56
CA ASP A 160 -2.70 10.68 -9.78
C ASP A 160 -3.62 11.90 -9.82
N ALA A 161 -4.26 12.21 -8.69
CA ALA A 161 -5.10 13.40 -8.56
C ALA A 161 -4.34 14.63 -8.03
N ASP A 162 -3.06 14.47 -7.65
CA ASP A 162 -2.22 15.55 -7.16
C ASP A 162 -1.48 16.26 -8.31
N ASN A 163 -2.17 17.22 -8.92
CA ASN A 163 -1.62 18.03 -10.00
C ASN A 163 -0.58 19.07 -9.53
N SER A 164 -0.36 19.23 -8.22
CA SER A 164 0.55 20.23 -7.69
C SER A 164 2.00 19.75 -7.68
N ASN A 165 2.23 18.51 -7.24
CA ASN A 165 3.56 17.94 -7.08
C ASN A 165 3.88 16.88 -8.14
N GLN A 166 2.87 16.19 -8.69
CA GLN A 166 3.00 15.17 -9.74
C GLN A 166 4.06 14.09 -9.43
N ASP A 167 4.17 13.70 -8.16
CA ASP A 167 5.22 12.80 -7.68
C ASP A 167 5.06 11.36 -8.22
N ILE A 168 3.85 10.96 -8.62
CA ILE A 168 3.58 9.65 -9.22
C ILE A 168 3.78 9.71 -10.73
N THR A 169 3.18 10.72 -11.38
CA THR A 169 3.20 10.90 -12.84
C THR A 169 4.63 11.02 -13.42
N LYS A 170 5.58 11.56 -12.64
CA LYS A 170 6.99 11.67 -13.06
C LYS A 170 7.77 10.36 -12.98
N LEU A 171 7.31 9.39 -12.18
CA LEU A 171 8.06 8.18 -11.84
C LEU A 171 7.53 6.92 -12.54
N TYR A 172 6.23 6.85 -12.80
CA TYR A 172 5.60 5.69 -13.40
C TYR A 172 4.97 6.02 -14.75
N ASP A 173 5.03 5.04 -15.65
CA ASP A 173 4.37 5.09 -16.94
C ASP A 173 2.86 4.84 -16.78
N CYS A 174 2.06 5.24 -17.79
CA CYS A 174 0.62 4.98 -17.87
C CYS A 174 -0.22 5.52 -16.70
N VAL A 175 0.28 6.54 -16.00
CA VAL A 175 -0.47 7.25 -14.95
C VAL A 175 -1.58 8.09 -15.57
N VAL A 176 -2.81 7.88 -15.11
CA VAL A 176 -3.97 8.67 -15.53
C VAL A 176 -4.11 9.86 -14.59
N PRO A 177 -3.99 11.11 -15.07
CA PRO A 177 -4.21 12.27 -14.21
C PRO A 177 -5.69 12.37 -13.85
N ALA A 178 -6.05 12.77 -12.63
CA ALA A 178 -7.41 13.12 -12.24
C ALA A 178 -7.44 14.44 -11.46
N PHE A 179 -8.64 14.99 -11.23
CA PHE A 179 -8.80 16.09 -10.28
C PHE A 179 -10.23 16.10 -9.76
N PHE A 180 -10.36 16.60 -8.54
CA PHE A 180 -11.63 16.80 -7.85
C PHE A 180 -11.93 18.30 -7.83
N SER A 181 -13.17 18.67 -8.11
CA SER A 181 -13.60 20.06 -8.16
C SER A 181 -15.02 20.22 -7.67
N ASP A 182 -15.26 21.33 -6.99
CA ASP A 182 -16.55 21.80 -6.50
C ASP A 182 -17.36 22.49 -7.61
N ASP A 183 -16.73 22.82 -8.75
CA ASP A 183 -17.43 23.34 -9.92
C ASP A 183 -18.27 22.20 -10.53
N GLU A 184 -19.59 22.35 -10.49
CA GLU A 184 -20.56 21.40 -11.05
C GLU A 184 -20.23 20.99 -12.50
N LYS A 185 -19.63 21.89 -13.28
CA LYS A 185 -19.25 21.61 -14.67
C LYS A 185 -18.06 20.65 -14.78
N GLN A 186 -17.28 20.53 -13.72
CA GLN A 186 -16.02 19.79 -13.65
C GLN A 186 -16.10 18.52 -12.79
N ILE A 187 -17.19 18.29 -12.05
CA ILE A 187 -17.37 17.11 -11.19
C ILE A 187 -17.11 15.79 -11.95
N LYS A 188 -17.48 15.73 -13.23
CA LYS A 188 -17.32 14.54 -14.09
C LYS A 188 -15.87 14.11 -14.31
N HIS A 189 -14.89 14.96 -14.00
CA HIS A 189 -13.48 14.61 -14.17
C HIS A 189 -13.01 13.51 -13.21
N ALA A 190 -13.67 13.35 -12.07
CA ALA A 190 -13.41 12.26 -11.14
C ALA A 190 -14.04 10.93 -11.60
N ASP A 191 -15.13 10.94 -12.37
CA ASP A 191 -15.87 9.74 -12.78
C ASP A 191 -15.03 8.72 -13.55
N LYS A 192 -14.00 9.18 -14.27
CA LYS A 192 -13.04 8.29 -14.93
C LYS A 192 -12.33 7.32 -13.99
N ILE A 193 -12.17 7.68 -12.72
CA ILE A 193 -11.62 6.79 -11.69
C ILE A 193 -12.52 5.56 -11.56
N PHE A 194 -13.83 5.81 -11.48
CA PHE A 194 -14.82 4.75 -11.37
C PHE A 194 -14.95 3.97 -12.67
N TYR A 195 -14.86 4.63 -13.84
CA TYR A 195 -14.85 3.93 -15.13
C TYR A 195 -13.64 3.01 -15.31
N LEU A 196 -12.44 3.41 -14.88
CA LEU A 196 -11.28 2.52 -14.88
C LEU A 196 -11.50 1.27 -14.02
N ALA A 197 -12.24 1.41 -12.91
CA ALA A 197 -12.61 0.29 -12.06
C ALA A 197 -13.55 -0.73 -12.73
N PHE A 198 -14.17 -0.42 -13.87
CA PHE A 198 -14.86 -1.44 -14.66
C PHE A 198 -13.90 -2.39 -15.38
N GLU A 199 -12.66 -1.97 -15.61
CA GLU A 199 -11.65 -2.71 -16.38
C GLU A 199 -10.66 -3.45 -15.46
N ARG A 200 -10.24 -2.80 -14.36
CA ARG A 200 -9.24 -3.30 -13.42
C ARG A 200 -9.25 -2.52 -12.10
N SER A 201 -8.60 -3.03 -11.06
CA SER A 201 -8.42 -2.29 -9.80
C SER A 201 -7.68 -0.96 -10.03
N VAL A 202 -7.84 0.02 -9.13
CA VAL A 202 -7.32 1.38 -9.26
C VAL A 202 -6.58 1.79 -7.98
N ILE A 203 -5.38 2.35 -8.10
CA ILE A 203 -4.74 3.14 -7.03
C ILE A 203 -4.97 4.61 -7.33
N LEU A 204 -5.57 5.33 -6.39
CA LEU A 204 -5.85 6.76 -6.48
C LEU A 204 -5.00 7.52 -5.45
N ASN A 205 -3.95 8.20 -5.91
CA ASN A 205 -3.18 9.14 -5.08
C ASN A 205 -3.92 10.49 -5.00
N LEU A 206 -4.33 10.90 -3.79
CA LEU A 206 -5.03 12.16 -3.58
C LEU A 206 -4.06 13.31 -3.22
N PRO A 207 -4.38 14.58 -3.58
CA PRO A 207 -3.71 15.75 -3.02
C PRO A 207 -4.11 15.98 -1.55
N ALA A 208 -3.45 16.92 -0.86
CA ALA A 208 -3.91 17.38 0.45
C ALA A 208 -5.19 18.24 0.33
N GLN A 209 -5.96 18.35 1.41
CA GLN A 209 -7.14 19.22 1.52
C GLN A 209 -8.20 18.97 0.42
N VAL A 210 -8.49 17.70 0.14
CA VAL A 210 -9.43 17.31 -0.93
C VAL A 210 -10.65 16.55 -0.40
N TYR A 211 -10.69 16.27 0.90
CA TYR A 211 -11.68 15.44 1.55
C TYR A 211 -13.12 15.74 1.13
N THR A 212 -13.55 16.99 1.26
CA THR A 212 -14.94 17.38 0.94
C THR A 212 -15.33 17.01 -0.48
N ASN A 213 -14.43 17.18 -1.45
CA ASN A 213 -14.73 16.88 -2.85
C ASN A 213 -14.77 15.38 -3.13
N VAL A 214 -13.88 14.61 -2.51
CA VAL A 214 -13.87 13.15 -2.62
C VAL A 214 -15.11 12.55 -1.96
N THR A 215 -15.45 12.98 -0.74
CA THR A 215 -16.63 12.51 -0.02
C THR A 215 -17.91 12.86 -0.77
N ASN A 216 -18.03 14.09 -1.30
CA ASN A 216 -19.17 14.48 -2.12
C ASN A 216 -19.26 13.66 -3.42
N TRP A 217 -18.14 13.39 -4.08
CA TRP A 217 -18.11 12.56 -5.28
C TRP A 217 -18.61 11.14 -5.00
N ILE A 218 -18.24 10.56 -3.86
CA ILE A 218 -18.70 9.22 -3.45
C ILE A 218 -20.19 9.23 -3.08
N GLN A 219 -20.59 10.10 -2.14
CA GLN A 219 -21.92 10.06 -1.54
C GLN A 219 -23.03 10.58 -2.47
N ARG A 220 -22.81 11.71 -3.16
CA ARG A 220 -23.86 12.31 -4.03
C ARG A 220 -24.20 11.45 -5.23
N ASN A 221 -23.24 10.65 -5.68
CA ASN A 221 -23.40 9.76 -6.82
C ASN A 221 -23.69 8.30 -6.39
N SER A 222 -23.87 8.04 -5.09
CA SER A 222 -24.10 6.69 -4.54
C SER A 222 -23.10 5.66 -5.08
N LEU A 223 -21.82 6.03 -5.15
CA LEU A 223 -20.81 5.20 -5.81
C LEU A 223 -20.55 3.89 -5.08
N VAL A 224 -20.82 3.83 -3.78
CA VAL A 224 -20.71 2.58 -3.02
C VAL A 224 -21.77 1.59 -3.47
N GLU A 225 -23.04 2.02 -3.59
CA GLU A 225 -24.15 1.19 -4.08
C GLU A 225 -23.92 0.78 -5.53
N LEU A 226 -23.59 1.75 -6.39
CA LEU A 226 -23.28 1.49 -7.79
C LEU A 226 -22.09 0.54 -7.94
N GLY A 227 -21.09 0.66 -7.05
CA GLY A 227 -19.95 -0.25 -6.99
C GLY A 227 -20.39 -1.68 -6.69
N LYS A 228 -21.20 -1.87 -5.65
CA LYS A 228 -21.74 -3.20 -5.27
C LYS A 228 -22.48 -3.86 -6.43
N GLU A 229 -23.28 -3.11 -7.19
CA GLU A 229 -23.99 -3.60 -8.39
C GLU A 229 -23.04 -4.04 -9.52
N ASN A 230 -21.83 -3.50 -9.57
CA ASN A 230 -20.86 -3.72 -10.65
C ASN A 230 -19.60 -4.48 -10.20
N SER A 231 -19.63 -5.11 -9.02
CA SER A 231 -18.48 -5.79 -8.40
C SER A 231 -17.26 -4.89 -8.23
N ILE A 232 -17.48 -3.60 -7.97
CA ILE A 232 -16.46 -2.60 -7.64
C ILE A 232 -16.60 -2.24 -6.16
N SER A 233 -15.51 -2.24 -5.42
CA SER A 233 -15.49 -1.81 -4.02
C SER A 233 -14.42 -0.75 -3.79
N PHE A 234 -14.50 -0.07 -2.65
CA PHE A 234 -13.54 0.96 -2.26
C PHE A 234 -12.73 0.48 -1.07
N VAL A 235 -11.50 0.96 -0.96
CA VAL A 235 -10.69 0.87 0.25
C VAL A 235 -10.04 2.21 0.47
N LYS A 236 -10.17 2.77 1.67
CA LYS A 236 -9.60 4.07 2.01
C LYS A 236 -8.40 3.93 2.92
N TRP A 237 -7.20 4.13 2.38
CA TRP A 237 -5.93 4.13 3.11
C TRP A 237 -5.66 5.54 3.63
N PHE A 238 -5.89 5.77 4.91
CA PHE A 238 -5.70 7.07 5.51
C PHE A 238 -4.31 7.18 6.14
N ILE A 239 -3.43 7.96 5.50
CA ILE A 239 -2.05 8.14 5.93
C ILE A 239 -2.00 9.13 7.09
N CYS A 240 -1.75 8.63 8.29
CA CYS A 240 -1.71 9.42 9.50
C CYS A 240 -0.28 9.84 9.86
N THR A 241 -0.14 11.09 10.29
CA THR A 241 1.17 11.69 10.67
C THR A 241 1.52 11.52 12.14
N GLY A 242 0.60 11.02 12.97
CA GLY A 242 0.76 10.97 14.42
C GLY A 242 0.38 12.27 15.15
N SER A 243 -0.06 13.30 14.42
CA SER A 243 -0.57 14.54 15.01
C SER A 243 -2.08 14.48 15.26
N ILE A 244 -2.55 15.20 16.28
CA ILE A 244 -3.97 15.24 16.68
C ILE A 244 -4.88 15.60 15.49
N ASP A 245 -4.59 16.67 14.73
CA ASP A 245 -5.49 17.00 13.61
C ASP A 245 -5.51 15.90 12.53
N SER A 246 -4.39 15.19 12.33
CA SER A 246 -4.34 14.09 11.37
C SER A 246 -5.25 12.93 11.78
N VAL A 247 -5.33 12.64 13.08
CA VAL A 247 -6.24 11.66 13.65
C VAL A 247 -7.69 12.16 13.56
N ASN A 248 -7.94 13.43 13.88
CA ASN A 248 -9.29 14.00 13.77
C ASN A 248 -9.84 13.93 12.34
N PHE A 249 -9.02 14.18 11.32
CA PHE A 249 -9.43 13.98 9.92
C PHE A 249 -9.76 12.52 9.59
N PHE A 250 -9.03 11.57 10.18
CA PHE A 250 -9.34 10.15 10.04
C PHE A 250 -10.69 9.80 10.70
N LEU A 251 -10.91 10.27 11.93
CA LEU A 251 -12.17 10.06 12.66
C LEU A 251 -13.36 10.65 11.90
N GLN A 252 -13.21 11.84 11.33
CA GLN A 252 -14.21 12.44 10.44
C GLN A 252 -14.49 11.56 9.21
N SER A 253 -13.44 11.02 8.58
CA SER A 253 -13.60 10.08 7.46
C SER A 253 -14.37 8.81 7.85
N LEU A 254 -14.16 8.30 9.06
CA LEU A 254 -14.93 7.17 9.57
C LEU A 254 -16.39 7.52 9.82
N GLU A 255 -16.68 8.72 10.34
CA GLU A 255 -18.07 9.17 10.51
C GLU A 255 -18.84 9.24 9.20
N ASP A 256 -18.21 9.77 8.14
CA ASP A 256 -18.88 9.96 6.85
C ASP A 256 -18.93 8.69 5.99
N LEU A 257 -17.93 7.80 6.10
CA LEU A 257 -17.73 6.69 5.16
C LEU A 257 -17.40 5.34 5.82
N GLY A 258 -17.16 5.28 7.13
CA GLY A 258 -16.61 4.10 7.82
C GLY A 258 -17.53 2.88 7.87
N ASN A 259 -18.84 3.08 7.70
CA ASN A 259 -19.81 1.97 7.61
C ASN A 259 -19.89 1.36 6.20
N ASP A 260 -19.51 2.13 5.18
CA ASP A 260 -19.73 1.80 3.77
C ASP A 260 -18.45 1.40 3.05
N ILE A 261 -17.31 1.94 3.51
CA ILE A 261 -15.99 1.76 2.90
C ILE A 261 -15.02 1.25 3.98
N PRO A 262 -14.34 0.11 3.76
CA PRO A 262 -13.21 -0.30 4.57
C PRO A 262 -12.15 0.79 4.68
N HIS A 263 -11.80 1.16 5.91
CA HIS A 263 -10.75 2.12 6.20
C HIS A 263 -9.51 1.41 6.74
N VAL A 264 -8.34 1.88 6.31
CA VAL A 264 -7.04 1.48 6.85
C VAL A 264 -6.41 2.70 7.49
N PHE A 265 -6.20 2.67 8.80
CA PHE A 265 -5.41 3.65 9.54
C PHE A 265 -3.93 3.33 9.35
N VAL A 266 -3.25 4.10 8.52
CA VAL A 266 -1.83 3.88 8.20
C VAL A 266 -0.97 4.73 9.10
N ARG A 267 -0.30 4.09 10.06
CA ARG A 267 0.68 4.72 10.93
C ARG A 267 1.98 4.94 10.16
N ASN A 268 2.26 6.19 9.80
CA ASN A 268 3.50 6.51 9.08
C ASN A 268 4.68 6.59 10.05
N MET A 269 5.42 5.48 10.18
CA MET A 269 6.57 5.35 11.08
C MET A 269 7.76 6.24 10.69
N GLY A 270 7.71 6.88 9.51
CA GLY A 270 8.66 7.91 9.10
C GLY A 270 8.40 9.29 9.71
N LEU A 271 7.19 9.54 10.23
CA LEU A 271 6.78 10.82 10.80
C LEU A 271 6.52 10.76 12.32
N CYS A 272 6.08 9.60 12.82
CA CYS A 272 5.82 9.38 14.23
C CYS A 272 6.24 7.95 14.60
N ASP A 273 7.03 7.83 15.66
CA ASP A 273 7.57 6.56 16.16
C ASP A 273 6.97 6.12 17.51
N ASP A 274 6.15 6.95 18.15
CA ASP A 274 5.37 6.62 19.35
C ASP A 274 3.89 6.99 19.18
N TRP A 275 3.04 5.98 19.11
CA TRP A 275 1.60 6.12 18.87
C TRP A 275 0.75 5.97 20.13
N LYS A 276 1.36 5.74 21.30
CA LYS A 276 0.63 5.48 22.56
C LYS A 276 -0.37 6.58 22.90
N TYR A 277 0.03 7.84 22.69
CA TYR A 277 -0.84 8.98 22.96
C TYR A 277 -2.14 8.90 22.15
N ILE A 278 -2.09 8.45 20.89
CA ILE A 278 -3.26 8.30 20.02
C ILE A 278 -4.09 7.08 20.45
N GLU A 279 -3.44 5.97 20.79
CA GLU A 279 -4.09 4.74 21.27
C GLU A 279 -4.84 4.97 22.59
N GLU A 280 -4.40 5.94 23.39
CA GLU A 280 -5.04 6.34 24.65
C GLU A 280 -6.13 7.43 24.48
N MET A 281 -6.30 8.00 23.28
CA MET A 281 -7.35 8.99 23.03
C MET A 281 -8.74 8.33 23.13
N PRO A 282 -9.66 8.85 23.97
CA PRO A 282 -11.01 8.31 24.09
C PRO A 282 -11.74 8.22 22.75
N GLU A 283 -11.62 9.25 21.91
CA GLU A 283 -12.30 9.31 20.61
C GLU A 283 -11.75 8.27 19.62
N PHE A 284 -10.47 7.90 19.76
CA PHE A 284 -9.85 6.85 18.95
C PHE A 284 -10.32 5.46 19.39
N GLN A 285 -10.36 5.20 20.70
CA GLN A 285 -10.87 3.94 21.28
C GLN A 285 -12.36 3.74 20.98
N ASP A 286 -13.15 4.81 21.03
CA ASP A 286 -14.55 4.81 20.61
C ASP A 286 -14.68 4.44 19.14
N ALA A 287 -13.80 4.96 18.28
CA ALA A 287 -13.78 4.62 16.87
C ALA A 287 -13.36 3.16 16.61
N GLU A 288 -12.38 2.62 17.34
CA GLU A 288 -11.99 1.19 17.27
C GLU A 288 -13.14 0.27 17.68
N SER A 289 -13.93 0.69 18.66
CA SER A 289 -15.10 -0.06 19.12
C SER A 289 -16.27 0.02 18.14
N LYS A 290 -16.43 1.17 17.47
CA LYS A 290 -17.56 1.46 16.58
C LYS A 290 -17.35 0.96 15.15
N TYR A 291 -16.12 1.08 14.62
CA TYR A 291 -15.80 0.80 13.22
C TYR A 291 -14.77 -0.32 13.13
N LYS A 292 -14.88 -1.15 12.09
CA LYS A 292 -13.94 -2.25 11.81
C LYS A 292 -12.81 -1.81 10.89
N PHE A 293 -12.12 -0.73 11.24
CA PHE A 293 -10.96 -0.29 10.45
C PHE A 293 -9.72 -1.13 10.79
N ILE A 294 -8.80 -1.25 9.84
CA ILE A 294 -7.54 -1.96 10.01
C ILE A 294 -6.46 -0.95 10.34
N THR A 295 -5.58 -1.26 11.30
CA THR A 295 -4.37 -0.45 11.57
C THR A 295 -3.15 -1.16 10.99
N ILE A 296 -2.30 -0.42 10.28
CA ILE A 296 -1.00 -0.92 9.81
C ILE A 296 0.14 0.04 10.15
N ASP A 297 1.34 -0.52 10.29
CA ASP A 297 2.59 0.24 10.36
C ASP A 297 3.24 0.32 9.00
N PHE A 298 3.24 1.51 8.42
CA PHE A 298 4.03 1.75 7.22
C PHE A 298 5.46 2.12 7.61
N PRO A 299 6.47 1.33 7.19
CA PRO A 299 7.81 1.39 7.77
C PRO A 299 8.52 2.71 7.46
N LYS A 300 9.44 3.08 8.34
CA LYS A 300 10.34 4.22 8.12
C LYS A 300 11.34 3.91 7.02
N PHE A 301 11.43 4.79 6.03
CA PHE A 301 12.47 4.70 5.00
C PHE A 301 13.76 5.38 5.46
N PRO A 302 14.94 4.76 5.24
CA PRO A 302 16.24 5.35 5.58
C PRO A 302 16.49 6.71 4.90
N PHE A 303 16.89 7.70 5.70
CA PHE A 303 16.96 9.10 5.27
C PHE A 303 17.84 9.33 4.02
N TRP A 304 19.04 8.76 3.99
CA TRP A 304 19.99 8.98 2.89
C TRP A 304 19.50 8.38 1.58
N GLU A 305 18.98 7.16 1.64
CA GLU A 305 18.44 6.45 0.49
C GLU A 305 17.20 7.17 -0.05
N ARG A 306 16.30 7.65 0.82
CA ARG A 306 15.12 8.42 0.41
C ARG A 306 15.53 9.63 -0.43
N ASN A 307 16.37 10.49 0.13
CA ASN A 307 16.79 11.72 -0.54
C ASN A 307 17.56 11.44 -1.83
N THR A 308 18.32 10.34 -1.88
CA THR A 308 19.05 9.95 -3.09
C THR A 308 18.09 9.51 -4.20
N ILE A 309 17.11 8.66 -3.87
CA ILE A 309 16.09 8.18 -4.80
C ILE A 309 15.24 9.36 -5.32
N ASP A 310 14.80 10.24 -4.42
CA ASP A 310 14.01 11.42 -4.78
C ASP A 310 14.81 12.39 -5.68
N ARG A 311 16.08 12.63 -5.38
CA ARG A 311 16.97 13.45 -6.22
C ARG A 311 17.14 12.86 -7.62
N LEU A 312 17.28 11.55 -7.69
CA LEU A 312 17.47 10.82 -8.95
C LEU A 312 16.18 10.75 -9.79
N GLY A 313 15.02 10.91 -9.18
CA GLY A 313 13.73 10.75 -9.85
C GLY A 313 13.53 9.32 -10.35
N ILE A 314 13.88 8.34 -9.53
CA ILE A 314 13.75 6.91 -9.85
C ILE A 314 12.79 6.21 -8.88
N THR A 315 12.23 5.08 -9.32
CA THR A 315 11.42 4.16 -8.50
C THR A 315 12.25 3.44 -7.45
N PHE A 316 11.62 2.83 -6.43
CA PHE A 316 12.37 2.02 -5.46
C PHE A 316 13.00 0.81 -6.15
N ASN A 317 12.27 0.14 -7.05
CA ASN A 317 12.78 -0.99 -7.80
C ASN A 317 13.99 -0.61 -8.68
N GLU A 318 13.96 0.52 -9.40
CA GLU A 318 15.13 1.01 -10.16
C GLU A 318 16.32 1.31 -9.25
N SER A 319 16.08 1.80 -8.03
CA SER A 319 17.14 2.09 -7.07
C SER A 319 17.94 0.85 -6.65
N LEU A 320 17.35 -0.34 -6.72
CA LEU A 320 18.02 -1.61 -6.39
C LEU A 320 19.16 -1.95 -7.35
N GLN A 321 19.17 -1.36 -8.55
CA GLN A 321 20.22 -1.55 -9.55
C GLN A 321 21.01 -0.27 -9.86
N HIS A 322 20.59 0.88 -9.31
CA HIS A 322 21.22 2.16 -9.59
C HIS A 322 22.64 2.24 -8.99
N PRO A 323 23.68 2.66 -9.76
CA PRO A 323 25.08 2.64 -9.33
C PRO A 323 25.41 3.61 -8.17
N GLU A 324 24.56 4.62 -7.96
CA GLU A 324 24.70 5.56 -6.84
C GLU A 324 24.32 4.94 -5.49
N LEU A 325 23.39 3.98 -5.48
CA LEU A 325 23.09 3.20 -4.28
C LEU A 325 24.06 2.01 -4.21
N LYS A 326 24.91 1.98 -3.20
CA LYS A 326 25.85 0.86 -2.96
C LYS A 326 25.15 -0.33 -2.30
N VAL A 327 25.86 -1.45 -2.15
CA VAL A 327 25.32 -2.73 -1.66
C VAL A 327 24.49 -2.57 -0.39
N VAL A 328 25.00 -1.87 0.63
CA VAL A 328 24.29 -1.64 1.90
C VAL A 328 23.05 -0.77 1.70
N SER A 329 23.12 0.30 0.91
CA SER A 329 21.97 1.15 0.60
C SER A 329 20.89 0.37 -0.16
N ARG A 330 21.26 -0.48 -1.12
CA ARG A 330 20.30 -1.36 -1.80
C ARG A 330 19.65 -2.33 -0.82
N GLN A 331 20.41 -2.91 0.11
CA GLN A 331 19.86 -3.79 1.14
C GLN A 331 18.84 -3.06 2.04
N ARG A 332 19.11 -1.81 2.40
CA ARG A 332 18.18 -0.96 3.15
C ARG A 332 16.86 -0.73 2.40
N VAL A 333 16.93 -0.45 1.09
CA VAL A 333 15.72 -0.32 0.26
C VAL A 333 14.95 -1.65 0.22
N LYS A 334 15.64 -2.78 0.02
CA LYS A 334 15.01 -4.11 0.04
C LYS A 334 14.29 -4.41 1.36
N ASN A 335 14.94 -4.12 2.49
CA ASN A 335 14.36 -4.33 3.81
C ASN A 335 13.10 -3.47 4.02
N PHE A 336 13.12 -2.22 3.56
CA PHE A 336 11.94 -1.37 3.59
C PHE A 336 10.80 -1.94 2.74
N LEU A 337 11.07 -2.32 1.48
CA LEU A 337 10.05 -2.87 0.59
C LEU A 337 9.44 -4.14 1.17
N SER A 338 10.26 -5.04 1.71
CA SER A 338 9.78 -6.26 2.38
C SER A 338 8.80 -5.95 3.52
N GLN A 339 9.14 -4.99 4.40
CA GLN A 339 8.26 -4.59 5.50
C GLN A 339 6.98 -3.92 5.01
N ALA A 340 7.08 -3.01 4.03
CA ALA A 340 5.92 -2.32 3.48
C ALA A 340 4.97 -3.29 2.78
N TYR A 341 5.52 -4.22 2.00
CA TYR A 341 4.75 -5.23 1.29
C TYR A 341 4.06 -6.17 2.26
N LYS A 342 4.74 -6.59 3.32
CA LYS A 342 4.10 -7.36 4.39
C LYS A 342 2.94 -6.60 5.03
N ALA A 343 3.13 -5.32 5.38
CA ALA A 343 2.07 -4.51 5.97
C ALA A 343 0.84 -4.38 5.05
N PHE A 344 1.05 -4.33 3.73
CA PHE A 344 -0.03 -4.36 2.74
C PHE A 344 -0.69 -5.75 2.62
N ASP A 345 0.12 -6.82 2.54
CA ASP A 345 -0.34 -8.21 2.39
C ASP A 345 -1.22 -8.63 3.58
N ASP A 346 -0.80 -8.28 4.81
CA ASP A 346 -1.50 -8.62 6.06
C ASP A 346 -2.92 -8.00 6.14
N THR A 347 -3.24 -7.01 5.31
CA THR A 347 -4.61 -6.46 5.25
C THR A 347 -5.59 -7.35 4.50
N GLU A 348 -5.10 -8.18 3.58
CA GLU A 348 -5.90 -8.95 2.62
C GLU A 348 -6.86 -8.09 1.76
N LEU A 349 -6.62 -6.77 1.71
CA LEU A 349 -7.50 -5.84 1.01
C LEU A 349 -7.12 -5.61 -0.45
N ILE A 350 -5.92 -5.99 -0.90
CA ILE A 350 -5.40 -5.69 -2.24
C ILE A 350 -5.53 -6.93 -3.14
N SER A 351 -6.26 -6.80 -4.24
CA SER A 351 -6.57 -7.91 -5.16
C SER A 351 -6.82 -7.44 -6.58
#